data_AF-A0A8B6FF96-F1
#
_entry.id   AF-A0A8B6FF96-F1
#
_cell.length_a   1.000
_cell.length_b   1.000
_cell.length_c   1.000
_cell.angle_alpha   90.00
_cell.angle_beta   90.00
_cell.angle_gamma   90.00
#
_symmetry.space_group_name_H-M   'P 1'
#
loop_
_entity.id
_entity.type
_entity.pdbx_description
1 polymer ?
#
loop_
_entity_poly.entity_id
_entity_poly.type
_entity_poly.pdbx_seq_one_letter_code
_entity_poly.pdbx_strand_id
1 'polypeptide(L)'
;MAFVGKLTAEAKEAARANNIKALSDNIKLLTGKYQKGSIPVNSKEGKTLNTHEEQMKRLVEHFKNVLNQNPPVNKADIPPSEELLAVDYAIDEKLRDNQAGFRRNLSCAEQISSSNNHKSSIHHSILFFKAL
;
A
#
# COMPACT_ATOMS: atom_id res chain seq x y z
N MET A 1 21.84 -8.02 25.19
CA MET A 1 22.24 -7.47 23.86
C MET A 1 21.95 -8.39 22.67
N ALA A 2 21.73 -9.71 22.82
CA ALA A 2 21.57 -10.64 21.70
C ALA A 2 20.25 -10.51 20.89
N PHE A 3 19.16 -10.08 21.53
CA PHE A 3 17.82 -10.03 20.89
C PHE A 3 17.71 -8.98 19.78
N VAL A 4 18.18 -7.76 20.03
CA VAL A 4 18.18 -6.66 19.05
C VAL A 4 19.11 -6.96 17.87
N GLY A 5 20.26 -7.58 18.14
CA GLY A 5 21.20 -8.02 17.10
C GLY A 5 20.57 -9.03 16.14
N LYS A 6 19.83 -10.01 16.66
CA LYS A 6 19.10 -11.01 15.86
C LYS A 6 18.06 -10.35 14.94
N LEU A 7 17.20 -9.48 15.48
CA LEU A 7 16.18 -8.77 14.70
C LEU A 7 16.77 -7.89 13.61
N THR A 8 17.92 -7.29 13.88
CA THR A 8 18.63 -6.45 12.91
C THR A 8 19.20 -7.30 11.76
N ALA A 9 19.71 -8.50 12.06
CA ALA A 9 20.19 -9.44 11.05
C ALA A 9 19.03 -9.96 10.18
N GLU A 10 17.90 -10.32 10.79
CA GLU A 10 16.69 -10.77 10.09
C GLU A 10 16.09 -9.67 9.20
N ALA A 11 16.06 -8.42 9.67
CA ALA A 11 15.64 -7.28 8.86
C ALA A 11 16.55 -7.09 7.62
N LYS A 12 17.88 -7.17 7.80
CA LYS A 12 18.84 -7.06 6.69
C LYS A 12 18.65 -8.16 5.67
N GLU A 13 18.41 -9.39 6.11
CA GLU A 13 18.18 -10.52 5.21
C GLU A 13 16.84 -10.39 4.48
N ALA A 14 15.79 -9.97 5.18
CA ALA A 14 14.49 -9.67 4.57
C ALA A 14 14.60 -8.57 3.50
N ALA A 15 15.42 -7.54 3.72
CA ALA A 15 15.67 -6.51 2.72
C ALA A 15 16.38 -7.08 1.48
N ARG A 16 17.40 -7.93 1.66
CA ARG A 16 18.10 -8.60 0.54
C ARG A 16 17.19 -9.54 -0.24
N ALA A 17 16.33 -10.27 0.45
CA ALA A 17 15.35 -11.16 -0.14
C ALA A 17 14.13 -10.43 -0.73
N ASN A 18 14.10 -9.09 -0.68
CA ASN A 18 12.96 -8.25 -1.07
C ASN A 18 11.63 -8.65 -0.37
N ASN A 19 11.72 -9.22 0.83
CA ASN A 19 10.58 -9.60 1.66
C ASN A 19 10.13 -8.41 2.50
N ILE A 20 9.39 -7.51 1.87
CA ILE A 20 8.91 -6.24 2.46
C ILE A 20 8.09 -6.48 3.73
N LYS A 21 7.32 -7.58 3.78
CA LYS A 21 6.53 -7.94 4.96
C LYS A 21 7.43 -8.23 6.16
N ALA A 22 8.40 -9.14 6.01
CA ALA A 22 9.31 -9.51 7.09
C ALA A 22 10.19 -8.33 7.52
N LEU A 23 10.63 -7.48 6.58
CA LEU A 23 11.37 -6.25 6.88
C LEU A 23 10.53 -5.29 7.75
N SER A 24 9.28 -5.03 7.34
CA SER A 24 8.36 -4.16 8.09
C SER A 24 8.06 -4.69 9.49
N ASP A 25 7.80 -5.99 9.62
CA ASP A 25 7.50 -6.64 10.90
C ASP A 25 8.69 -6.55 11.87
N ASN A 26 9.91 -6.79 11.38
CA ASN A 26 11.13 -6.65 12.17
C ASN A 26 11.39 -5.20 12.62
N ILE A 27 11.19 -4.21 11.73
CA ILE A 27 11.33 -2.79 12.08
C ILE A 27 10.29 -2.37 13.13
N LYS A 28 9.05 -2.83 13.02
CA LYS A 28 8.00 -2.58 14.03
C LYS A 28 8.37 -3.16 15.39
N LEU A 29 8.97 -4.35 15.41
CA LEU A 29 9.44 -5.00 16.64
C LEU A 29 10.64 -4.26 17.26
N LEU A 30 11.59 -3.82 16.45
CA LEU A 30 12.74 -3.00 16.88
C LEU A 30 12.32 -1.64 17.46
N THR A 31 11.27 -1.02 16.89
CA THR A 31 10.79 0.31 17.31
C THR A 31 9.81 0.26 18.50
N GLY A 32 9.50 -0.93 19.03
CA GLY A 32 8.53 -1.10 20.12
C GLY A 32 7.09 -0.77 19.72
N LYS A 33 6.81 -0.50 18.43
CA LYS A 33 5.48 -0.22 17.89
C LYS A 33 4.75 -1.47 17.44
N TYR A 34 5.27 -2.65 17.78
CA TYR A 34 4.68 -3.92 17.43
C TYR A 34 3.46 -4.21 18.32
N GLN A 35 2.30 -3.76 17.86
CA GLN A 35 1.01 -4.25 18.35
C GLN A 35 0.71 -5.54 17.58
N LYS A 36 0.89 -6.71 18.22
CA LYS A 36 0.50 -7.99 17.62
C LYS A 36 -1.02 -8.09 17.62
N GLY A 37 -1.66 -7.58 16.57
CA GLY A 37 -3.09 -7.67 16.39
C GLY A 37 -3.48 -7.31 14.97
N SER A 38 -4.49 -8.00 14.43
CA SER A 38 -5.25 -7.46 13.31
C SER A 38 -5.90 -6.16 13.81
N ILE A 39 -5.78 -5.06 13.05
CA ILE A 39 -6.57 -3.87 13.35
C ILE A 39 -8.04 -4.31 13.30
N PRO A 40 -8.81 -4.16 14.39
CA PRO A 40 -10.20 -4.57 14.39
C PRO A 40 -10.94 -3.78 13.32
N VAL A 41 -11.68 -4.48 12.46
CA VAL A 41 -12.55 -3.86 11.48
C VAL A 41 -13.87 -3.56 12.18
N ASN A 42 -14.27 -2.29 12.21
CA ASN A 42 -15.50 -1.88 12.88
C ASN A 42 -16.65 -1.67 11.89
N SER A 43 -17.87 -1.96 12.34
CA SER A 43 -19.11 -1.58 11.66
C SER A 43 -19.24 -0.06 11.60
N LYS A 44 -20.25 0.44 10.87
CA LYS A 44 -20.52 1.89 10.82
C LYS A 44 -20.92 2.45 12.19
N GLU A 45 -21.51 1.61 13.04
CA GLU A 45 -21.96 1.91 14.40
C GLU A 45 -20.83 1.73 15.43
N GLY A 46 -19.59 1.46 14.99
CA GLY A 46 -18.42 1.32 15.86
C GLY A 46 -18.26 -0.04 16.53
N LYS A 47 -19.06 -1.05 16.16
CA LYS A 47 -18.94 -2.42 16.71
C LYS A 47 -17.85 -3.20 16.00
N THR A 48 -16.95 -3.84 16.76
CA THR A 48 -15.92 -4.73 16.18
C THR A 48 -16.55 -5.92 15.46
N LEU A 49 -16.17 -6.12 14.19
CA LEU A 49 -16.55 -7.26 13.37
C LEU A 49 -15.52 -8.37 13.52
N ASN A 50 -15.96 -9.54 13.96
CA ASN A 50 -15.11 -10.68 14.30
C ASN A 50 -15.11 -11.77 13.21
N THR A 51 -16.10 -11.79 12.31
CA THR A 51 -16.17 -12.77 11.22
C THR A 51 -15.60 -12.23 9.90
N HIS A 52 -14.95 -13.10 9.12
CA HIS A 52 -14.42 -12.72 7.82
C HIS A 52 -15.51 -12.21 6.86
N GLU A 53 -16.68 -12.84 6.87
CA GLU A 53 -17.80 -12.47 6.00
C GLU A 53 -18.32 -11.05 6.30
N GLU A 54 -18.51 -10.71 7.58
CA GLU A 54 -18.94 -9.37 7.99
C GLU A 54 -17.88 -8.31 7.65
N GLN A 55 -16.60 -8.62 7.87
CA GLN A 55 -15.49 -7.73 7.50
C GLN A 55 -15.47 -7.48 5.99
N MET A 56 -15.66 -8.52 5.17
CA MET A 56 -15.73 -8.39 3.72
C MET A 56 -16.93 -7.55 3.28
N LYS A 57 -18.13 -7.82 3.81
CA LYS A 57 -19.33 -7.00 3.53
C LYS A 57 -19.10 -5.53 3.89
N ARG A 58 -18.51 -5.25 5.06
CA ARG A 58 -18.19 -3.89 5.51
C ARG A 58 -17.17 -3.19 4.62
N LEU A 59 -16.16 -3.92 4.14
CA LEU A 59 -15.15 -3.40 3.20
C LEU A 59 -15.77 -3.11 1.83
N VAL A 60 -16.59 -4.01 1.27
CA VAL A 60 -17.36 -3.77 0.03
C VAL A 60 -18.15 -2.47 0.13
N GLU A 61 -18.93 -2.33 1.19
CA GLU A 61 -19.76 -1.16 1.42
C GLU A 61 -18.93 0.12 1.57
N HIS A 62 -17.83 0.07 2.33
CA HIS A 62 -16.94 1.22 2.49
C HIS A 62 -16.38 1.69 1.15
N PHE A 63 -15.81 0.76 0.36
CA PHE A 63 -15.20 1.10 -0.91
C PHE A 63 -16.22 1.58 -1.93
N LYS A 64 -17.43 0.98 -1.98
CA LYS A 64 -18.52 1.49 -2.83
C LYS A 64 -18.86 2.94 -2.48
N ASN A 65 -18.93 3.29 -1.20
CA ASN A 65 -19.24 4.66 -0.78
C ASN A 65 -18.09 5.64 -1.00
N VAL A 66 -16.84 5.19 -1.01
CA VAL A 66 -15.67 6.06 -1.24
C VAL A 66 -15.43 6.28 -2.74
N LEU A 67 -15.60 5.24 -3.55
CA LEU A 67 -15.30 5.28 -4.99
C LEU A 67 -16.43 5.91 -5.81
N ASN A 68 -17.68 5.80 -5.35
CA ASN A 68 -18.85 6.35 -6.04
C ASN A 68 -19.31 7.69 -5.46
N GLN A 69 -18.43 8.46 -4.80
CA GLN A 69 -18.78 9.81 -4.35
C GLN A 69 -18.91 10.73 -5.54
N ASN A 70 -20.01 11.49 -5.57
CA ASN A 70 -20.14 12.59 -6.51
C ASN A 70 -18.99 13.59 -6.30
N PRO A 71 -18.55 14.28 -7.36
CA PRO A 71 -17.59 15.36 -7.22
C PRO A 71 -18.05 16.35 -6.13
N PRO A 72 -17.15 16.83 -5.26
CA PRO A 72 -17.52 17.78 -4.22
C PRO A 72 -18.14 19.02 -4.85
N VAL A 73 -19.26 19.49 -4.27
CA VAL A 73 -20.03 20.65 -4.76
C VAL A 73 -19.18 21.92 -4.73
N ASN A 74 -18.36 22.05 -3.70
CA ASN A 74 -17.40 23.13 -3.57
C ASN A 74 -16.10 22.71 -4.23
N LYS A 75 -15.58 23.54 -5.13
CA LYS A 75 -14.20 23.43 -5.57
C LYS A 75 -13.30 23.60 -4.35
N ALA A 76 -12.24 22.80 -4.27
CA ALA A 76 -11.24 23.01 -3.25
C ALA A 76 -10.63 24.41 -3.48
N ASP A 77 -10.81 25.30 -2.50
CA ASP A 77 -10.15 26.60 -2.49
C ASP A 77 -8.71 26.39 -1.99
N ILE A 78 -7.88 25.92 -2.91
CA ILE A 78 -6.46 25.67 -2.67
C ILE A 78 -5.76 26.99 -3.00
N PRO A 79 -5.25 27.74 -2.02
CA PRO A 79 -4.51 28.95 -2.31
C PRO A 79 -3.32 28.60 -3.20
N PRO A 80 -2.92 29.48 -4.13
CA PRO A 80 -1.67 29.30 -4.86
C PRO A 80 -0.56 29.08 -3.85
N SER A 81 0.29 28.09 -4.09
CA SER A 81 1.50 27.93 -3.28
C SER A 81 2.29 29.24 -3.37
N GLU A 82 2.54 29.89 -2.22
CA GLU A 82 3.33 31.13 -2.16
C GLU A 82 4.75 30.91 -2.71
N GLU A 83 5.20 29.66 -2.70
CA GLU A 83 6.46 29.21 -3.25
C GLU A 83 6.21 28.04 -4.22
N LEU A 84 6.57 28.21 -5.50
CA LEU A 84 6.78 27.06 -6.37
C LEU A 84 8.04 26.37 -5.87
N LEU A 85 7.87 25.26 -5.14
CA LEU A 85 8.99 24.36 -4.90
C LEU A 85 9.56 24.00 -6.26
N ALA A 86 10.80 24.42 -6.53
CA ALA A 86 11.56 23.98 -7.69
C ALA A 86 11.83 22.50 -7.50
N VAL A 87 10.81 21.68 -7.77
CA VAL A 87 10.98 20.25 -7.98
C VAL A 87 11.75 20.19 -9.29
N ASP A 88 13.07 20.08 -9.16
CA ASP A 88 13.95 19.77 -10.26
C ASP A 88 13.35 18.54 -10.95
N TYR A 89 12.79 18.76 -12.13
CA TYR A 89 12.27 17.72 -13.02
C TYR A 89 13.43 16.99 -13.68
N ALA A 90 14.63 16.99 -13.10
CA ALA A 90 15.44 15.78 -13.01
C ALA A 90 14.59 14.63 -12.44
N ILE A 91 13.61 14.20 -13.24
CA ILE A 91 13.33 12.82 -13.53
C ILE A 91 14.72 12.27 -13.82
N ASP A 92 15.40 11.86 -12.75
CA ASP A 92 16.51 10.94 -12.84
C ASP A 92 15.97 9.86 -13.78
N GLU A 93 16.53 9.77 -14.97
CA GLU A 93 16.13 8.81 -15.99
C GLU A 93 16.02 7.40 -15.38
N LYS A 94 16.81 7.16 -14.31
CA LYS A 94 16.81 5.94 -13.52
C LYS A 94 15.62 5.79 -12.57
N LEU A 95 14.97 6.87 -12.13
CA LEU A 95 13.75 6.78 -11.32
C LEU A 95 12.56 6.26 -12.15
N ARG A 96 12.50 6.62 -13.44
CA ARG A 96 11.50 6.07 -14.38
C ARG A 96 11.71 4.57 -14.60
N ASP A 97 12.96 4.12 -14.71
CA ASP A 97 13.31 2.70 -14.87
C ASP A 97 13.14 1.90 -13.56
N ASN A 98 13.12 2.56 -12.40
CA ASN A 98 12.92 1.94 -11.08
C ASN A 98 11.48 2.06 -10.53
N GLN A 99 10.57 2.76 -11.22
CA GLN A 99 9.14 2.60 -10.98
C GLN A 99 8.75 1.18 -11.39
N ALA A 100 8.52 0.34 -10.39
CA ALA A 100 8.34 -1.10 -10.54
C ALA A 100 7.36 -1.47 -11.67
N GLY A 101 7.91 -1.88 -12.82
CA GLY A 101 7.15 -2.60 -13.85
C GLY A 101 7.39 -2.22 -15.30
N PHE A 102 8.01 -1.08 -15.62
CA PHE A 102 8.21 -0.72 -17.03
C PHE A 102 9.58 -1.17 -17.53
N ARG A 103 9.64 -2.36 -18.15
CA ARG A 103 10.84 -2.79 -18.88
C ARG A 103 10.67 -2.44 -20.37
N ARG A 104 11.62 -1.68 -20.90
CA ARG A 104 11.72 -1.44 -22.36
C ARG A 104 11.84 -2.79 -23.07
N ASN A 105 11.11 -2.97 -24.18
CA ASN A 105 11.05 -4.17 -25.02
C ASN A 105 10.18 -5.35 -24.54
N LEU A 106 9.27 -5.13 -23.58
CA LEU A 106 8.21 -6.12 -23.28
C LEU A 106 6.87 -5.67 -23.88
N SER A 107 6.12 -6.63 -24.42
CA SER A 107 4.75 -6.37 -24.88
C SER A 107 3.83 -6.07 -23.69
N CYS A 108 2.72 -5.36 -23.95
CA CYS A 108 1.73 -5.02 -22.94
C CYS A 108 1.23 -6.26 -22.16
N ALA A 109 1.09 -7.41 -22.84
CA ALA A 109 0.69 -8.67 -22.23
C ALA A 109 1.76 -9.24 -21.26
N GLU A 110 3.04 -9.11 -21.60
CA GLU A 110 4.14 -9.60 -20.77
C GLU A 110 4.38 -8.73 -19.53
N GLN A 111 4.11 -7.42 -19.65
CA GLN A 111 4.17 -6.50 -18.51
C GLN A 111 3.12 -6.83 -17.44
N ILE A 112 1.91 -7.21 -17.86
CA ILE A 112 0.81 -7.61 -16.95
C ILE A 112 1.20 -8.88 -16.18
N SER A 113 1.74 -9.88 -16.88
CA SER A 113 2.19 -11.16 -16.28
C SER A 113 3.30 -10.96 -15.24
N SER A 114 4.25 -10.05 -15.49
CA SER A 114 5.36 -9.77 -14.57
C SER A 114 4.93 -8.99 -13.31
N SER A 115 3.94 -8.10 -13.42
CA SER A 115 3.40 -7.34 -12.28
C SER A 115 2.59 -8.21 -11.31
N ASN A 116 2.00 -9.31 -11.80
CA ASN A 116 1.18 -10.24 -11.00
C ASN A 116 1.97 -11.05 -9.97
N ASN A 117 3.29 -11.23 -10.15
CA ASN A 117 4.14 -11.92 -9.17
C ASN A 117 4.54 -11.04 -7.98
N HIS A 118 4.41 -9.70 -8.06
CA HIS A 118 4.84 -8.79 -6.99
C HIS A 118 3.68 -8.10 -6.24
N LYS A 119 2.46 -8.10 -6.78
CA LYS A 119 1.31 -7.31 -6.26
C LYS A 119 0.20 -8.14 -5.57
N SER A 120 0.51 -9.28 -4.97
CA SER A 120 -0.52 -10.26 -4.54
C SER A 120 -1.33 -9.92 -3.27
N SER A 121 -1.59 -8.65 -2.95
CA SER A 121 -2.56 -8.39 -1.87
C SER A 121 -3.39 -7.11 -2.07
N ILE A 122 -2.77 -5.98 -2.39
CA ILE A 122 -3.49 -4.70 -2.38
C ILE A 122 -4.19 -4.44 -3.74
N HIS A 123 -3.54 -4.81 -4.84
CA HIS A 123 -4.07 -4.52 -6.19
C HIS A 123 -5.25 -5.42 -6.58
N HIS A 124 -5.25 -6.67 -6.10
CA HIS A 124 -6.38 -7.59 -6.29
C HIS A 124 -7.63 -7.11 -5.54
N SER A 125 -7.49 -6.58 -4.33
CA SER A 125 -8.63 -6.00 -3.59
C SER A 125 -9.21 -4.77 -4.29
N ILE A 126 -8.36 -3.83 -4.75
CA ILE A 126 -8.83 -2.61 -5.44
C ILE A 126 -9.51 -2.92 -6.78
N LEU A 127 -8.95 -3.84 -7.59
CA LEU A 127 -9.57 -4.25 -8.84
C LEU A 127 -10.87 -5.02 -8.62
N PHE A 128 -10.94 -5.89 -7.61
CA PHE A 128 -12.15 -6.60 -7.22
C PHE A 128 -13.28 -5.64 -6.80
N PHE A 129 -12.97 -4.61 -6.00
CA PHE A 129 -13.97 -3.61 -5.60
C PHE A 129 -14.39 -2.67 -6.72
N LYS A 130 -13.57 -2.46 -7.76
CA LYS A 130 -13.94 -1.70 -8.95
C LYS A 130 -14.87 -2.45 -9.92
N ALA A 131 -14.93 -3.78 -9.81
CA ALA A 131 -15.73 -4.64 -10.70
C ALA A 131 -17.12 -5.02 -10.12
N LEU A 132 -17.49 -4.48 -8.95
CA LEU A 132 -18.75 -4.71 -8.20
C LEU A 132 -19.63 -3.47 -8.15
#